data_AF-A0A7C8ZGZ4-F1
#
_entry.id   AF-A0A7C8ZGZ4-F1
#
_cell.length_a   1.000
_cell.length_b   1.000
_cell.length_c   1.000
_cell.angle_alpha   90.00
_cell.angle_beta   90.00
_cell.angle_gamma   90.00
#
_symmetry.space_group_name_H-M   'P 1'
#
loop_
_entity.id
_entity.type
_entity.pdbx_description
1 polymer ?
#
loop_
_entity_poly.entity_id
_entity_poly.type
_entity_poly.pdbx_seq_one_letter_code
_entity_poly.pdbx_strand_id
1 'polypeptide(L)'
;EGSGGYGTVYRARRKSDGITFAIKCPHENAHKHHVKNELKMLERFGGRNFVIKYEGCFKNGDSDCFVLEHVEHDRPEVLKREVTIFQLQWYGYCMFRALASLHRGCSIEMSNLGTSCFLVKPT
;
A
#
# COMPACT_ATOMS: atom_id res chain seq x y z
N GLU A 1 9.46 4.66 4.07
CA GLU A 1 9.08 3.96 5.32
C GLU A 1 8.43 4.96 6.25
N GLY A 2 7.41 4.57 7.00
CA GLY A 2 6.62 5.50 7.82
C GLY A 2 5.60 4.83 8.73
N SER A 3 5.15 5.54 9.75
CA SER A 3 4.09 5.13 10.68
C SER A 3 2.80 5.90 10.37
N GLY A 4 1.70 5.17 10.16
CA GLY A 4 0.36 5.73 10.00
C GLY A 4 -0.57 5.29 11.13
N GLY A 5 -1.82 5.77 11.11
CA GLY A 5 -2.82 5.39 12.12
C GLY A 5 -3.14 3.89 12.16
N TYR A 6 -2.82 3.15 11.09
CA TYR A 6 -3.19 1.74 10.92
C TYR A 6 -1.99 0.76 11.01
N GLY A 7 -0.78 1.25 11.28
CA GLY A 7 0.41 0.40 11.34
C GLY A 7 1.70 1.11 10.96
N THR A 8 2.80 0.38 11.07
CA THR A 8 4.14 0.83 10.67
C THR A 8 4.61 0.07 9.44
N VAL A 9 5.22 0.77 8.48
CA VAL A 9 5.79 0.20 7.26
C VAL A 9 7.31 0.29 7.27
N TYR A 10 7.96 -0.87 7.23
CA TYR A 10 9.41 -1.04 7.18
C TYR A 10 9.86 -1.42 5.77
N ARG A 11 11.08 -1.05 5.39
CA ARG A 11 11.75 -1.56 4.19
C ARG A 11 12.59 -2.74 4.61
N ALA A 12 12.43 -3.85 3.93
CA ALA A 12 13.20 -5.06 4.18
C ALA A 12 13.86 -5.52 2.89
N ARG A 13 15.03 -6.14 3.03
CA ARG A 13 15.73 -6.79 1.92
C ARG A 13 15.79 -8.28 2.19
N ARG A 14 15.22 -9.09 1.30
CA ARG A 14 15.24 -10.55 1.42
C ARG A 14 16.67 -11.06 1.21
N LYS A 15 17.14 -11.91 2.12
CA LYS A 15 18.54 -12.38 2.10
C LYS A 15 18.86 -13.31 0.92
N SER A 16 17.88 -14.09 0.47
CA SER A 16 18.10 -15.13 -0.55
C SER A 16 18.35 -14.57 -1.94
N ASP A 17 17.75 -13.44 -2.29
CA ASP A 17 17.79 -12.87 -3.65
C ASP A 17 17.99 -11.35 -3.69
N GLY A 18 18.13 -10.70 -2.53
CA GLY A 18 18.38 -9.26 -2.44
C GLY A 18 17.18 -8.37 -2.80
N ILE A 19 16.00 -8.94 -3.08
CA ILE A 19 14.81 -8.16 -3.44
C ILE A 19 14.36 -7.32 -2.24
N THR A 20 14.01 -6.07 -2.51
CA THR A 20 13.49 -5.14 -1.51
C THR A 20 11.97 -5.21 -1.45
N PHE A 21 11.43 -5.26 -0.23
CA PHE A 21 10.00 -5.31 0.07
C PHE A 21 9.62 -4.21 1.05
N ALA A 22 8.33 -3.87 1.06
CA ALA A 22 7.71 -3.11 2.14
C ALA A 22 6.98 -4.08 3.08
N ILE A 23 7.26 -4.01 4.38
CA ILE A 23 6.60 -4.80 5.40
C ILE A 23 5.67 -3.90 6.18
N LYS A 24 4.36 -4.10 6.07
CA LYS A 24 3.34 -3.39 6.85
C LYS A 24 2.95 -4.24 8.06
N CYS A 25 3.25 -3.75 9.25
CA CYS A 25 2.79 -4.37 10.50
C CYS A 25 1.67 -3.53 11.12
N PRO A 26 0.47 -4.10 11.32
CA PRO A 26 -0.60 -3.40 12.01
C PRO A 26 -0.22 -3.11 13.47
N HIS A 27 -0.78 -2.05 14.05
CA HIS A 27 -0.66 -1.81 15.50
C HIS A 27 -1.46 -2.84 16.29
N GLU A 28 -1.07 -3.11 17.54
CA GLU A 28 -1.73 -4.10 18.41
C GLU A 28 -3.24 -3.86 18.57
N ASN A 29 -3.66 -2.59 18.54
CA ASN A 29 -5.07 -2.19 18.69
C ASN A 29 -5.83 -2.14 17.34
N ALA A 30 -5.23 -2.57 16.24
CA ALA A 30 -5.90 -2.58 14.95
C ALA A 30 -7.07 -3.56 14.95
N HIS A 31 -8.26 -3.07 14.60
CA HIS A 31 -9.46 -3.92 14.60
C HIS A 31 -9.31 -5.04 13.56
N LYS A 32 -9.43 -6.30 14.01
CA LYS A 32 -9.17 -7.51 13.18
C LYS A 32 -9.97 -7.55 11.89
N HIS A 33 -11.17 -6.94 11.88
CA HIS A 33 -11.98 -6.83 10.67
C HIS A 33 -11.31 -5.99 9.57
N HIS A 34 -10.68 -4.87 9.93
CA HIS A 34 -10.00 -4.00 8.97
C HIS A 34 -8.77 -4.69 8.36
N VAL A 35 -7.98 -5.36 9.20
CA VAL A 35 -6.82 -6.15 8.76
C VAL A 35 -7.25 -7.26 7.78
N LYS A 36 -8.32 -7.99 8.09
CA LYS A 36 -8.87 -9.04 7.21
C LYS A 36 -9.42 -8.49 5.90
N ASN A 37 -10.12 -7.35 5.93
CA ASN A 37 -10.63 -6.73 4.71
C ASN A 37 -9.48 -6.22 3.84
N GLU A 38 -8.47 -5.61 4.44
CA GLU A 38 -7.28 -5.15 3.73
C GLU A 38 -6.59 -6.30 3.01
N LEU A 39 -6.37 -7.43 3.70
CA LEU A 39 -5.82 -8.64 3.09
C LEU A 39 -6.65 -9.13 1.90
N LYS A 40 -7.97 -9.24 2.05
CA LYS A 40 -8.87 -9.66 0.94
C LYS A 40 -8.78 -8.73 -0.27
N MET A 41 -8.66 -7.43 -0.03
CA MET A 41 -8.52 -6.44 -1.09
C MET A 41 -7.18 -6.57 -1.81
N LEU A 42 -6.10 -6.76 -1.05
CA LEU A 42 -4.77 -6.99 -1.58
C LEU A 42 -4.66 -8.29 -2.39
N GLU A 43 -5.24 -9.39 -1.92
CA GLU A 43 -5.28 -10.66 -2.66
C GLU A 43 -6.07 -10.55 -3.96
N ARG A 44 -7.18 -9.79 -3.95
CA ARG A 44 -8.07 -9.67 -5.10
C ARG A 44 -7.56 -8.68 -6.15
N PHE A 45 -7.01 -7.54 -5.72
CA PHE A 45 -6.69 -6.42 -6.61
C PHE A 45 -5.20 -6.10 -6.71
N GLY A 46 -4.38 -6.58 -5.77
CA GLY A 46 -2.94 -6.30 -5.74
C GLY A 46 -2.21 -6.67 -7.03
N GLY A 47 -1.22 -5.87 -7.39
CA GLY A 47 -0.41 -6.03 -8.59
C GLY A 47 -1.13 -5.66 -9.89
N ARG A 48 -2.35 -5.10 -9.82
CA ARG A 48 -3.17 -4.72 -10.98
C ARG A 48 -3.72 -3.32 -10.81
N ASN A 49 -3.97 -2.65 -11.93
CA ASN A 49 -4.56 -1.30 -11.96
C ASN A 49 -3.88 -0.32 -10.99
N PHE A 50 -2.57 -0.44 -10.83
CA PHE A 50 -1.76 0.36 -9.91
C PHE A 50 -2.00 0.12 -8.41
N VAL A 51 -2.63 -0.97 -8.03
CA VAL A 51 -2.68 -1.41 -6.62
C VAL A 51 -1.39 -2.15 -6.28
N ILE A 52 -0.77 -1.80 -5.15
CA ILE A 52 0.47 -2.43 -4.68
C ILE A 52 0.34 -3.96 -4.64
N LYS A 53 1.37 -4.67 -5.08
CA LYS A 53 1.35 -6.13 -5.09
C LYS A 53 1.55 -6.69 -3.68
N TYR A 54 0.72 -7.66 -3.33
CA TYR A 54 0.85 -8.47 -2.14
C TYR A 54 1.63 -9.74 -2.45
N GLU A 55 2.65 -10.01 -1.65
CA GLU A 55 3.58 -11.14 -1.85
C GLU A 55 3.41 -12.22 -0.78
N GLY A 56 2.76 -11.90 0.34
CA GLY A 56 2.49 -12.84 1.42
C GLY A 56 2.41 -12.16 2.79
N CYS A 57 2.30 -12.97 3.84
CA CYS A 57 2.28 -12.48 5.22
C CYS A 57 3.10 -13.39 6.13
N PHE A 58 3.52 -12.84 7.27
CA PHE A 58 4.12 -13.60 8.35
C PHE A 58 3.63 -13.10 9.70
N LYS A 59 3.65 -13.98 10.70
CA LYS A 59 3.22 -13.64 12.06
C LYS A 59 4.32 -12.86 12.79
N ASN A 60 3.92 -11.79 13.46
CA ASN A 60 4.72 -11.08 14.43
C ASN A 60 3.91 -10.97 15.73
N GLY A 61 4.16 -11.89 16.67
CA GLY A 61 3.29 -12.09 17.84
C GLY A 61 1.88 -12.53 17.42
N ASP A 62 0.86 -11.83 17.91
CA ASP A 62 -0.55 -12.09 17.61
C ASP A 62 -1.06 -11.40 16.33
N SER A 63 -0.21 -10.67 15.62
CA SER A 63 -0.56 -9.89 14.44
C SER A 63 0.09 -10.44 13.17
N ASP A 64 -0.64 -10.42 12.06
CA ASP A 64 -0.10 -10.73 10.74
C ASP A 64 0.51 -9.46 10.11
N CYS A 65 1.80 -9.48 9.80
CA CYS A 65 2.47 -8.46 9.01
C CYS A 65 2.40 -8.83 7.53
N PHE A 66 2.14 -7.84 6.67
CA PHE A 66 2.02 -8.02 5.22
C PHE A 66 3.32 -7.68 4.51
N VAL A 67 3.70 -8.54 3.57
CA VAL A 67 4.83 -8.35 2.65
C VAL A 67 4.27 -7.82 1.34
N LEU A 68 4.71 -6.61 0.99
CA LEU A 68 4.26 -5.86 -0.17
C LEU A 68 5.46 -5.55 -1.07
N GLU A 69 5.20 -5.38 -2.35
CA GLU A 69 6.17 -4.84 -3.29
C GLU A 69 6.73 -3.49 -2.79
N HIS A 70 8.05 -3.31 -2.88
CA HIS A 70 8.64 -2.03 -2.54
C HIS A 70 8.48 -1.03 -3.70
N VAL A 71 7.78 0.06 -3.44
CA VAL A 71 7.67 1.19 -4.36
C VAL A 71 8.42 2.38 -3.76
N GLU A 72 9.45 2.87 -4.44
CA GLU A 72 10.10 4.12 -4.03
C GLU A 72 9.11 5.26 -4.18
N HIS A 73 9.04 6.08 -3.15
CA HIS A 73 8.17 7.24 -3.12
C HIS A 73 8.84 8.34 -2.33
N ASP A 74 8.72 9.55 -2.84
CA ASP A 74 9.12 10.74 -2.10
C ASP A 74 8.07 11.07 -1.06
N ARG A 75 8.49 11.78 -0.01
CA ARG A 75 7.56 12.28 1.00
C ARG A 75 6.64 13.32 0.37
N PRO A 76 5.35 13.38 0.77
CA PRO A 76 4.43 14.40 0.26
C PRO A 76 4.95 15.83 0.39
N GLU A 77 5.72 16.12 1.43
CA GLU A 77 6.36 17.42 1.66
C GLU A 77 7.39 17.81 0.57
N VAL A 78 8.11 16.82 0.03
CA VAL A 78 9.12 16.99 -1.03
C VAL A 78 8.42 17.09 -2.38
N LEU A 79 7.45 16.20 -2.64
CA LEU A 79 6.66 16.19 -3.87
C LEU A 79 5.99 17.53 -4.17
N LYS A 80 5.48 18.22 -3.14
CA LYS A 80 4.81 19.53 -3.32
C LYS A 80 5.72 20.63 -3.89
N ARG A 81 7.04 20.50 -3.77
CA ARG A 81 8.00 21.52 -4.22
C ARG A 81 8.53 21.29 -5.63
N GLU A 82 8.55 20.03 -6.08
CA GLU A 82 9.32 19.62 -7.27
C GLU A 82 8.50 18.88 -8.33
N VAL A 83 7.19 18.67 -8.12
CA VAL A 83 6.36 17.93 -9.07
C VAL A 83 6.05 18.72 -10.34
N THR A 84 6.29 18.10 -11.49
CA THR A 84 5.90 18.64 -12.80
C THR A 84 4.42 18.40 -13.09
N ILE A 85 3.83 19.16 -14.03
CA ILE A 85 2.43 18.97 -14.46
C ILE A 85 2.22 17.53 -14.99
N PHE A 86 3.18 17.00 -15.74
CA PHE A 86 3.10 15.64 -16.27
C PHE A 86 3.07 14.59 -15.15
N GLN A 87 3.96 14.70 -14.17
CA GLN A 87 3.99 13.80 -13.01
C GLN A 87 2.68 13.88 -12.21
N LEU A 88 2.12 15.08 -12.05
CA LEU A 88 0.83 15.26 -11.36
C LEU A 88 -0.33 14.61 -12.13
N GLN A 89 -0.38 14.77 -13.45
CA GLN A 89 -1.39 14.13 -14.30
C GLN A 89 -1.28 12.60 -14.24
N TRP A 90 -0.05 12.08 -14.30
CA TRP A 90 0.18 10.64 -14.21
C TRP A 90 -0.18 10.09 -12.83
N TYR A 91 0.17 10.79 -11.75
CA TYR A 91 -0.27 10.46 -10.39
C TYR A 91 -1.80 10.41 -10.30
N GLY A 92 -2.48 11.42 -10.83
CA GLY A 92 -3.95 11.46 -10.88
C GLY A 92 -4.52 10.27 -11.65
N TYR A 93 -4.03 10.00 -12.86
CA TYR A 93 -4.46 8.86 -13.68
C TYR A 93 -4.30 7.53 -12.95
N CYS A 94 -3.13 7.33 -12.36
CA CYS A 94 -2.77 6.19 -11.54
C CYS A 94 -3.75 5.98 -10.37
N MET A 95 -3.95 7.02 -9.58
CA MET A 95 -4.85 7.02 -8.42
C MET A 95 -6.28 6.71 -8.85
N PHE A 96 -6.82 7.42 -9.84
CA PHE A 96 -8.20 7.21 -10.29
C PHE A 96 -8.41 5.84 -10.92
N ARG A 97 -7.43 5.29 -11.65
CA ARG A 97 -7.54 3.95 -12.22
C ARG A 97 -7.51 2.86 -11.13
N ALA A 98 -6.69 3.03 -10.09
CA ALA A 98 -6.72 2.17 -8.91
C ALA A 98 -8.08 2.22 -8.21
N LEU A 99 -8.56 3.43 -7.89
CA LEU A 99 -9.85 3.63 -7.23
C LEU A 99 -11.02 3.05 -8.03
N ALA A 100 -11.07 3.30 -9.34
CA ALA A 100 -12.10 2.75 -10.21
C ALA A 100 -12.10 1.21 -10.21
N SER A 101 -10.93 0.58 -10.15
CA SER A 101 -10.82 -0.88 -10.09
C SER A 101 -11.36 -1.46 -8.77
N LEU A 102 -11.14 -0.77 -7.65
CA LEU A 102 -11.65 -1.18 -6.35
C LEU A 102 -13.16 -0.97 -6.24
N HIS A 103 -13.67 0.17 -6.72
CA HIS A 103 -15.10 0.50 -6.67
C HIS A 103 -15.96 -0.46 -7.50
N ARG A 104 -15.46 -0.92 -8.65
CA ARG A 104 -16.20 -1.86 -9.50
C ARG A 104 -16.36 -3.25 -8.89
N GLY A 105 -15.46 -3.64 -7.99
CA GLY A 105 -15.45 -4.97 -7.40
C GLY A 105 -15.96 -5.05 -5.97
N CYS A 106 -16.18 -3.92 -5.30
CA CYS A 106 -16.47 -3.85 -3.87
C CYS A 106 -17.38 -2.66 -3.50
N SER A 107 -18.48 -2.93 -2.78
CA SER A 107 -19.20 -1.93 -1.98
C SER A 107 -18.39 -1.65 -0.70
N ILE A 108 -17.33 -0.84 -0.78
CA ILE A 108 -16.47 -0.55 0.39
C ILE A 108 -16.37 0.97 0.59
N GLU A 109 -16.60 1.39 1.84
CA GLU A 109 -16.20 2.69 2.36
C GLU A 109 -14.69 2.89 2.19
N MET A 110 -14.31 3.83 1.33
CA MET A 110 -12.92 4.22 1.06
C MET A 110 -12.15 4.72 2.30
N SER A 111 -12.83 4.95 3.43
CA SER A 111 -12.24 5.42 4.68
C SER A 111 -11.33 4.39 5.38
N ASN A 112 -11.44 3.10 5.01
CA ASN A 112 -10.76 2.01 5.72
C ASN A 112 -9.55 1.41 4.98
N LEU A 113 -9.32 1.75 3.70
CA LEU A 113 -8.01 1.49 3.09
C LEU A 113 -7.10 2.64 3.46
N GLY A 114 -6.27 2.44 4.49
CA GLY A 114 -5.22 3.38 4.83
C GLY A 114 -4.45 3.80 3.58
N THR A 115 -4.17 5.09 3.46
CA THR A 115 -3.41 5.76 2.38
C THR A 115 -2.13 5.02 1.97
N SER A 116 -1.61 4.14 2.82
CA SER A 116 -0.44 3.28 2.57
C SER A 116 -0.63 2.22 1.47
N CYS A 117 -1.85 1.77 1.15
CA CYS A 117 -2.07 0.73 0.12
C CYS A 117 -2.09 1.29 -1.31
N PHE A 118 -2.08 2.61 -1.45
CA PHE A 118 -2.23 3.34 -2.72
C PHE A 118 -0.96 4.07 -3.15
N LEU A 119 0.21 3.68 -2.65
CA LEU A 119 1.47 4.24 -3.12
C LEU A 119 1.74 3.74 -4.54
N VAL A 120 1.04 4.37 -5.48
CA VAL A 120 1.27 4.22 -6.91
C VAL A 120 2.48 5.05 -7.28
N LYS A 121 3.46 4.44 -7.94
CA LYS A 121 4.52 5.17 -8.63
C LYS A 121 3.96 5.78 -9.93
N PRO A 122 4.09 7.09 -10.14
CA PRO A 122 4.61 7.60 -11.40
C PRO A 122 6.09 7.28 -11.49
N THR A 123 6.47 6.49 -12.49
CA THR A 123 7.78 6.68 -13.14
C THR A 123 7.64 7.80 -14.15
#